data_AF-A0A6N7Q0U7-F1
#
_entry.id   AF-A0A6N7Q0U7-F1
#
_cell.length_a   1.000
_cell.length_b   1.000
_cell.length_c   1.000
_cell.angle_alpha   90.00
_cell.angle_beta   90.00
_cell.angle_gamma   90.00
#
_symmetry.space_group_name_H-M   'P 1'
#
loop_
_entity.id
_entity.type
_entity.pdbx_description
1 polymer ?
#
loop_
_entity_poly.entity_id
_entity_poly.type
_entity_poly.pdbx_seq_one_letter_code
_entity_poly.pdbx_strand_id
1 'polypeptide(L)'
;MPAPLGKRLRLAASALALRLSLPARARRSSLPALLDALSRGTIEPAPLDVIDEALARADALTHHLPFVPDTCFYRSLARFSLLRRAGHAARFVMGLSRPGEIEGHAWVELDGAPYGEELDPDLVVTYAYPCTTPKEPTA
;
A
#
# COMPACT_ATOMS: atom_id res chain seq x y z
N MET A 1 -9.77 -12.27 -19.20
CA MET A 1 -10.76 -11.31 -19.76
C MET A 1 -10.56 -9.97 -19.06
N PRO A 2 -10.46 -8.84 -19.78
CA PRO A 2 -10.28 -7.54 -19.15
C PRO A 2 -11.47 -7.19 -18.27
N ALA A 3 -11.22 -6.65 -17.07
CA ALA A 3 -12.30 -6.18 -16.20
C ALA A 3 -13.17 -5.12 -16.90
N PRO A 4 -14.50 -5.09 -16.66
CA PRO A 4 -15.39 -4.11 -17.28
C PRO A 4 -14.94 -2.66 -17.00
N LEU A 5 -15.11 -1.76 -17.97
CA LEU A 5 -14.69 -0.36 -17.87
C LEU A 5 -15.19 0.34 -16.59
N GLY A 6 -16.46 0.08 -16.21
CA GLY A 6 -17.05 0.62 -14.98
C GLY A 6 -16.34 0.14 -13.70
N LYS A 7 -15.81 -1.09 -13.68
CA LYS A 7 -15.04 -1.62 -12.55
C LYS A 7 -13.71 -0.90 -12.40
N ARG A 8 -13.01 -0.68 -13.52
CA ARG A 8 -11.74 0.06 -13.56
C ARG A 8 -11.92 1.50 -13.06
N LEU A 9 -12.98 2.18 -13.51
CA LEU A 9 -13.30 3.55 -13.07
C LEU A 9 -13.62 3.63 -11.57
N ARG A 10 -14.39 2.69 -11.02
CA ARG A 10 -14.70 2.65 -9.59
C ARG A 10 -13.45 2.40 -8.74
N LEU A 11 -12.54 1.54 -9.19
CA LEU A 11 -11.28 1.30 -8.51
C LEU A 11 -10.37 2.52 -8.55
N ALA A 12 -10.22 3.16 -9.72
CA ALA A 12 -9.45 4.40 -9.85
C ALA A 12 -10.03 5.53 -8.99
N ALA A 13 -11.35 5.70 -8.97
CA ALA A 13 -12.01 6.68 -8.09
C ALA A 13 -11.78 6.35 -6.60
N SER A 14 -11.81 5.07 -6.22
CA SER A 14 -11.51 4.62 -4.86
C SER A 14 -10.05 4.88 -4.47
N ALA A 15 -9.11 4.63 -5.40
CA ALA A 15 -7.69 4.89 -5.22
C ALA A 15 -7.42 6.39 -5.05
N LEU A 16 -8.04 7.23 -5.88
CA LEU A 16 -7.93 8.68 -5.81
C LEU A 16 -8.51 9.23 -4.50
N ALA A 17 -9.74 8.86 -4.15
CA ALA A 17 -10.38 9.26 -2.90
C ALA A 17 -9.53 8.85 -1.69
N LEU A 18 -8.91 7.66 -1.76
CA LEU A 18 -8.00 7.20 -0.72
C LEU A 18 -6.79 8.13 -0.61
N ARG A 19 -6.05 8.38 -1.70
CA ARG A 19 -4.87 9.25 -1.72
C ARG A 19 -5.16 10.65 -1.18
N LEU A 20 -6.31 11.23 -1.53
CA LEU A 20 -6.75 12.55 -1.02
C LEU A 20 -7.04 12.54 0.49
N SER A 21 -7.55 11.42 1.04
CA SER A 21 -7.93 11.32 2.45
C SER A 21 -6.78 10.93 3.39
N LEU A 22 -5.74 10.26 2.87
CA LEU A 22 -4.67 9.69 3.70
C LEU A 22 -3.93 10.71 4.58
N PRO A 23 -3.56 11.92 4.11
CA PRO A 23 -2.84 12.89 4.95
C PRO A 23 -3.62 13.31 6.18
N ALA A 24 -4.92 13.56 6.02
CA ALA A 24 -5.79 13.92 7.13
C ALA A 24 -5.95 12.75 8.12
N ARG A 25 -6.07 11.51 7.62
CA ARG A 25 -6.20 10.31 8.45
C ARG A 25 -4.91 10.01 9.22
N ALA A 26 -3.76 10.08 8.55
CA ALA A 26 -2.45 9.85 9.14
C ALA A 26 -2.11 10.85 10.25
N ARG A 27 -2.56 12.11 10.14
CA ARG A 27 -2.40 13.12 11.20
C ARG A 27 -3.30 12.90 12.42
N ARG A 28 -4.39 12.13 12.27
CA ARG A 28 -5.43 11.97 13.30
C ARG A 28 -5.45 10.60 13.97
N SER A 29 -4.59 9.67 13.56
CA SER A 29 -4.58 8.30 14.05
C SER A 29 -3.16 7.76 14.18
N SER A 30 -2.98 6.79 15.07
CA SER A 30 -1.74 6.04 15.12
C SER A 30 -1.62 5.16 13.87
N LEU A 31 -0.39 4.82 13.48
CA LEU A 31 -0.14 3.97 12.30
C LEU A 31 -0.89 2.62 12.37
N PRO A 32 -0.91 1.87 13.50
CA PRO A 32 -1.66 0.62 13.57
C PRO A 32 -3.17 0.82 13.37
N ALA A 33 -3.76 1.85 13.98
CA ALA A 33 -5.18 2.16 13.82
C ALA A 33 -5.53 2.59 12.40
N LEU A 34 -4.62 3.32 11.75
CA LEU A 34 -4.76 3.68 10.34
C LEU A 34 -4.75 2.44 9.46
N LEU A 35 -3.76 1.56 9.61
CA LEU A 35 -3.61 0.34 8.80
C LEU A 35 -4.80 -0.62 8.99
N ASP A 36 -5.25 -0.79 10.23
CA ASP A 36 -6.46 -1.55 10.54
C ASP A 36 -7.67 -0.97 9.81
N ALA A 37 -7.88 0.35 9.89
CA ALA A 37 -8.95 1.03 9.16
C ALA A 37 -8.81 0.96 7.63
N LEU A 38 -7.59 0.91 7.09
CA LEU A 38 -7.32 0.78 5.66
C LEU A 38 -7.54 -0.64 5.14
N SER A 39 -7.35 -1.64 6.01
CA SER A 39 -7.58 -3.04 5.70
C SER A 39 -9.05 -3.45 5.80
N ARG A 40 -9.88 -2.62 6.46
CA ARG A 40 -11.32 -2.86 6.60
C ARG A 40 -12.09 -2.65 5.30
N GLY A 41 -13.18 -3.40 5.20
CA GLY A 41 -14.08 -3.40 4.06
C GLY A 41 -13.60 -4.32 2.95
N THR A 42 -14.50 -4.60 2.02
CA THR A 42 -14.25 -5.49 0.90
C THR A 42 -14.65 -4.75 -0.36
N ILE A 43 -13.76 -4.73 -1.34
CA ILE A 43 -14.12 -4.43 -2.73
C ILE A 43 -14.24 -5.76 -3.45
N GLU A 44 -14.92 -5.76 -4.60
CA GLU A 44 -14.90 -6.98 -5.40
C GLU A 44 -13.46 -7.42 -5.70
N PRO A 45 -13.18 -8.73 -5.65
CA PRO A 45 -11.92 -9.28 -6.08
C PRO A 45 -11.52 -8.73 -7.45
N ALA A 46 -10.29 -8.24 -7.52
CA ALA A 46 -9.74 -7.63 -8.72
C ALA A 46 -8.35 -8.22 -9.00
N PRO A 47 -8.05 -8.53 -10.27
CA PRO A 47 -6.70 -8.87 -10.70
C PRO A 47 -5.69 -7.78 -10.34
N LEU A 48 -4.45 -8.18 -10.08
CA LEU A 48 -3.36 -7.29 -9.66
C LEU A 48 -3.08 -6.17 -10.68
N ASP A 49 -3.08 -6.51 -11.98
CA ASP A 49 -2.90 -5.54 -13.07
C ASP A 49 -3.95 -4.42 -13.06
N VAL A 50 -5.20 -4.75 -12.72
CA VAL A 50 -6.29 -3.77 -12.64
C VAL A 50 -6.12 -2.86 -11.41
N ILE A 51 -5.60 -3.39 -10.31
CA ILE A 51 -5.29 -2.62 -9.10
C ILE A 51 -4.12 -1.66 -9.37
N ASP A 52 -3.07 -2.14 -10.03
CA ASP A 52 -1.90 -1.34 -10.41
C ASP A 52 -2.30 -0.21 -11.36
N GLU A 53 -3.15 -0.50 -12.35
CA GLU A 53 -3.67 0.49 -13.28
C GLU A 53 -4.48 1.59 -12.55
N ALA A 54 -5.26 1.20 -11.53
CA ALA A 54 -6.01 2.15 -10.70
C ALA A 54 -5.10 3.01 -9.82
N LEU A 55 -4.07 2.42 -9.21
CA LEU A 55 -3.07 3.13 -8.40
C LEU A 55 -2.25 4.10 -9.25
N ALA A 56 -1.74 3.66 -10.40
CA ALA A 56 -0.97 4.50 -11.32
C ALA A 56 -1.76 5.73 -11.77
N ARG A 57 -3.06 5.56 -12.07
CA ARG A 57 -3.94 6.70 -12.40
C ARG A 57 -4.13 7.64 -11.21
N ALA A 58 -4.35 7.12 -10.01
CA ALA A 58 -4.51 7.95 -8.83
C ALA A 58 -3.22 8.71 -8.50
N ASP A 59 -2.06 8.07 -8.63
CA ASP A 59 -0.75 8.70 -8.45
C ASP A 59 -0.55 9.80 -9.49
N ALA A 60 -0.78 9.54 -10.78
CA ALA A 60 -0.68 10.55 -11.84
C ALA A 60 -1.58 11.77 -11.60
N LEU A 61 -2.81 11.55 -11.11
CA LEU A 61 -3.74 12.65 -10.81
C LEU A 61 -3.34 13.43 -9.55
N THR A 62 -2.77 12.75 -8.55
CA THR A 62 -2.40 13.38 -7.28
C THR A 62 -1.02 14.03 -7.29
N HIS A 63 -0.14 13.62 -8.22
CA HIS A 63 1.21 14.15 -8.37
C HIS A 63 1.25 15.68 -8.56
N HIS A 64 0.23 16.25 -9.21
CA HIS A 64 0.13 17.69 -9.45
C HIS A 64 -0.52 18.48 -8.31
N LEU A 65 -0.97 17.82 -7.23
CA LEU A 65 -1.68 18.45 -6.13
C LEU A 65 -0.71 18.76 -4.97
N PRO A 66 -0.38 20.04 -4.71
CA PRO A 66 0.68 20.41 -3.76
C PRO A 66 0.35 20.07 -2.30
N PHE A 67 -0.92 19.81 -1.99
CA PHE A 67 -1.39 19.43 -0.65
C PHE A 67 -1.46 17.91 -0.44
N VAL A 68 -1.18 17.10 -1.47
CA VAL A 68 -1.16 15.64 -1.39
C VAL A 68 0.29 15.16 -1.38
N PRO A 69 0.78 14.62 -0.26
CA PRO A 69 2.14 14.09 -0.22
C PRO A 69 2.28 12.85 -1.11
N ASP A 70 3.35 12.84 -1.90
CA ASP A 70 3.65 11.77 -2.86
C ASP A 70 4.86 10.91 -2.44
N THR A 71 4.99 10.65 -1.15
CA THR A 71 6.10 9.84 -0.62
C THR A 71 5.79 8.34 -0.69
N CYS A 72 6.84 7.51 -0.61
CA CYS A 72 6.71 6.05 -0.53
C CYS A 72 5.70 5.61 0.54
N PHE A 73 5.67 6.29 1.69
CA PHE A 73 4.71 6.04 2.77
C PHE A 73 3.24 6.12 2.29
N TYR A 74 2.84 7.23 1.67
CA TYR A 74 1.44 7.41 1.26
C TYR A 74 1.05 6.55 0.06
N ARG A 75 1.99 6.29 -0.85
CA ARG A 75 1.79 5.36 -1.98
C ARG A 75 1.59 3.93 -1.48
N SER A 76 2.43 3.48 -0.55
CA SER A 76 2.34 2.15 0.06
C SER A 76 1.09 1.98 0.92
N LEU A 77 0.61 3.01 1.62
CA LEU A 77 -0.69 2.96 2.32
C LEU A 77 -1.87 2.78 1.36
N ALA A 78 -1.86 3.49 0.23
CA ALA A 78 -2.92 3.38 -0.77
C ALA A 78 -2.95 1.99 -1.40
N ARG A 79 -1.77 1.48 -1.79
CA ARG A 79 -1.57 0.14 -2.34
C ARG A 79 -1.99 -0.95 -1.35
N PHE A 80 -1.54 -0.86 -0.10
CA PHE A 80 -1.91 -1.79 0.97
C PHE A 80 -3.43 -1.88 1.13
N SER A 81 -4.13 -0.74 1.20
CA SER A 81 -5.59 -0.72 1.36
C SER A 81 -6.32 -1.41 0.20
N LEU A 82 -5.98 -1.09 -1.04
CA LEU A 82 -6.66 -1.68 -2.20
C LEU A 82 -6.40 -3.17 -2.31
N LEU A 83 -5.15 -3.61 -2.12
CA LEU A 83 -4.80 -5.03 -2.17
C LEU A 83 -5.55 -5.81 -1.08
N ARG A 84 -5.53 -5.34 0.17
CA ARG A 84 -6.27 -5.96 1.28
C ARG A 84 -7.76 -6.04 1.02
N ARG A 85 -8.37 -4.93 0.60
CA ARG A 85 -9.80 -4.87 0.33
C ARG A 85 -10.21 -5.73 -0.86
N ALA A 86 -9.30 -5.97 -1.82
CA ALA A 86 -9.50 -6.88 -2.95
C ALA A 86 -9.27 -8.36 -2.60
N GLY A 87 -8.91 -8.67 -1.36
CA GLY A 87 -8.72 -10.03 -0.87
C GLY A 87 -7.29 -10.56 -0.98
N HIS A 88 -6.32 -9.73 -1.36
CA HIS A 88 -4.90 -10.12 -1.40
C HIS A 88 -4.31 -10.06 0.01
N ALA A 89 -3.43 -11.02 0.32
CA ALA A 89 -2.75 -11.15 1.61
C ALA A 89 -1.61 -10.12 1.80
N ALA A 90 -1.87 -8.86 1.44
CA ALA A 90 -0.88 -7.79 1.48
C ALA A 90 -0.40 -7.46 2.89
N ARG A 91 0.89 -7.15 3.01
CA ARG A 91 1.51 -6.64 4.23
C ARG A 91 2.09 -5.26 3.95
N PHE A 92 1.83 -4.31 4.84
CA PHE A 92 2.51 -3.02 4.85
C PHE A 92 3.80 -3.15 5.65
N VAL A 93 4.92 -2.71 5.08
CA VAL A 93 6.24 -2.86 5.70
C VAL A 93 6.99 -1.54 5.64
N MET A 94 7.75 -1.24 6.69
CA MET A 94 8.70 -0.13 6.72
C MET A 94 10.08 -0.62 7.12
N GLY A 95 11.09 0.01 6.56
CA GLY A 95 12.49 -0.29 6.83
C GLY A 95 13.34 0.98 6.84
N LEU A 96 14.53 0.84 7.41
CA LEU A 96 15.55 1.87 7.44
C LEU A 96 16.83 1.31 6.80
N SER A 97 17.53 2.15 6.04
CA SER A 97 18.89 1.84 5.59
C SER A 97 19.88 1.81 6.76
N ARG A 98 21.02 1.14 6.56
CA ARG A 98 22.12 1.02 7.54
C ARG A 98 22.80 2.38 7.83
N PRO A 99 23.59 2.48 8.93
CA PRO A 99 24.12 3.74 9.42
C PRO A 99 25.02 4.46 8.41
N GLY A 100 24.66 5.70 8.07
CA GLY A 100 25.39 6.60 7.16
C GLY A 100 24.48 7.70 6.66
N GLU A 101 23.37 7.30 6.06
CA GLU A 101 22.23 8.14 5.67
C GLU A 101 20.96 7.39 6.09
N ILE A 102 20.32 7.78 7.19
CA ILE A 102 19.10 7.12 7.67
C ILE A 102 17.96 7.47 6.70
N GLU A 103 17.70 6.61 5.73
CA GLU A 103 16.59 6.72 4.80
C GLU A 103 15.49 5.73 5.19
N GLY A 104 14.29 6.26 5.36
CA GLY A 104 13.10 5.46 5.64
C GLY A 104 12.38 5.11 4.36
N HIS A 105 12.08 3.82 4.19
CA HIS A 105 11.29 3.34 3.08
C HIS A 105 10.06 2.57 3.57
N ALA A 106 8.98 2.66 2.80
CA ALA A 106 7.75 1.94 3.07
C ALA A 106 7.29 1.26 1.79
N TRP A 107 7.01 -0.04 1.86
CA TRP A 107 6.58 -0.86 0.73
C TRP A 107 5.41 -1.76 1.12
N VAL A 108 4.92 -2.53 0.14
CA VAL A 108 3.93 -3.57 0.34
C VAL A 108 4.52 -4.90 -0.09
N GLU A 109 4.24 -5.96 0.67
CA GLU A 109 4.59 -7.33 0.32
C GLU A 109 3.35 -8.14 -0.04
N LEU A 110 3.49 -9.02 -1.03
CA LEU A 110 2.58 -10.13 -1.31
C LEU A 110 3.39 -11.43 -1.16
N ASP A 111 2.84 -12.40 -0.43
CA ASP A 111 3.48 -13.70 -0.20
C ASP A 111 4.93 -13.63 0.32
N GLY A 112 5.24 -12.57 1.10
CA GLY A 112 6.56 -12.35 1.69
C GLY A 112 7.59 -11.72 0.75
N ALA A 113 7.20 -11.32 -0.46
CA ALA A 113 8.05 -10.62 -1.42
C ALA A 113 7.58 -9.17 -1.64
N PRO A 114 8.51 -8.21 -1.82
CA PRO A 114 8.16 -6.85 -2.21
C PRO A 114 7.34 -6.82 -3.49
N TYR A 115 6.27 -6.03 -3.49
CA TYR A 115 5.32 -5.97 -4.60
C TYR A 115 5.41 -4.66 -5.38
N GLY A 116 5.77 -4.77 -6.66
CA GLY A 116 5.79 -3.66 -7.61
C GLY A 116 7.00 -2.73 -7.48
N GLU A 117 8.03 -3.14 -6.76
CA GLU A 117 9.28 -2.39 -6.56
C GLU A 117 10.43 -3.32 -6.18
N GLU A 118 11.65 -2.95 -6.58
CA GLU A 118 12.89 -3.56 -6.10
C GLU A 118 13.36 -2.80 -4.86
N LEU A 119 13.79 -3.54 -3.83
CA LEU A 119 14.25 -2.97 -2.58
C LEU A 119 15.77 -2.95 -2.51
N ASP A 120 16.30 -1.93 -1.84
CA ASP A 120 17.69 -1.91 -1.42
C ASP A 120 17.96 -3.09 -0.44
N PRO A 121 18.95 -3.95 -0.72
CA PRO A 121 19.31 -5.07 0.15
C PRO A 121 19.78 -4.66 1.55
N ASP A 122 20.17 -3.39 1.76
CA ASP A 122 20.60 -2.86 3.05
C ASP A 122 19.42 -2.35 3.92
N LEU A 123 18.19 -2.38 3.42
CA LEU A 123 17.00 -2.04 4.21
C LEU A 123 16.77 -3.08 5.31
N VAL A 124 16.75 -2.62 6.56
CA VAL A 124 16.36 -3.42 7.72
C VAL A 124 14.90 -3.14 8.05
N VAL A 125 14.05 -4.17 8.06
CA VAL A 125 12.65 -4.06 8.45
C VAL A 125 12.55 -3.60 9.91
N THR A 126 11.84 -2.51 10.14
CA THR A 126 11.57 -1.95 11.47
C THR A 126 10.10 -2.07 11.88
N TYR A 127 9.20 -2.26 10.92
CA TYR A 127 7.78 -2.40 11.16
C TYR A 127 7.10 -3.23 10.07
N ALA A 128 6.16 -4.10 10.45
CA ALA A 128 5.31 -4.83 9.51
C ALA A 128 3.88 -5.00 10.04
N TYR A 129 2.91 -4.93 9.13
CA TYR A 129 1.48 -5.09 9.44
C TYR A 129 0.73 -5.85 8.33
N PRO A 130 -0.11 -6.85 8.64
CA PRO A 130 -0.22 -7.47 9.96
C PRO A 130 1.11 -8.10 10.37
N CYS A 131 1.41 -8.05 11.68
CA CYS A 131 2.56 -8.74 12.24
C CYS A 131 2.27 -10.24 12.17
N THR A 132 2.87 -10.93 11.20
CA THR A 132 2.82 -12.38 11.13
C THR A 132 4.12 -12.89 11.73
N THR A 133 4.01 -13.63 12.82
CA THR A 133 5.10 -14.50 13.28
C THR A 133 5.42 -15.50 12.17
N PRO A 134 6.71 -15.82 11.91
CA PRO A 134 7.06 -16.86 10.96
C PRO A 134 6.28 -18.14 11.31
N LYS A 135 5.60 -18.72 10.31
CA LYS A 135 4.99 -20.03 10.45
C LYS A 135 6.14 -21.02 10.67
N GLU A 136 6.19 -21.68 11.84
CA GLU A 136 7.19 -22.73 12.09
C GLU A 136 7.18 -23.70 10.89
N PRO A 137 8.36 -24.09 10.36
CA PRO A 137 8.42 -25.08 9.31
C PRO A 137 7.80 -26.37 9.85
N THR A 138 6.73 -26.84 9.19
CA THR A 138 6.18 -28.16 9.44
C THR A 138 7.30 -29.18 9.20
N ALA A 139 7.75 -29.81 10.27
CA ALA A 139 8.69 -30.93 10.25
C ALA A 139 8.06 -32.17 9.61
#